data_AF-R5AI67-F1
#
_entry.id   AF-R5AI67-F1
#
_cell.length_a   1.000
_cell.length_b   1.000
_cell.length_c   1.000
_cell.angle_alpha   90.00
_cell.angle_beta   90.00
_cell.angle_gamma   90.00
#
_symmetry.space_group_name_H-M   'P 1'
#
loop_
_entity.id
_entity.type
_entity.pdbx_description
1 polymer ?
#
loop_
_entity_poly.entity_id
_entity_poly.type
_entity_poly.pdbx_seq_one_letter_code
_entity_poly.pdbx_strand_id
1 'polypeptide(L)'
;MSASLGTALAVICILLIILLIAGGSCTACVGSSAAGCSVPSDSGITVSTVAREPLPAGLVHETGYCTDELGWISNRTALERGMKQFYRATGVQPYLYLTGSINGSDAPSQDALAAYADALYDTLFTDEAHLLLVFFESNGRYMDRLIVGSAAKSVIDAEAMDILLDYLDTYYYDKSMSDEQYFSTSFEKAAERIMTVHRSPWPIVLIIFGAILLVILLFVWWKKHKEQKNREAAQTETILNTPIQTFGDLEAEELAKKYDTDKSDEGTPKP
;
A
#
# COMPACT_ATOMS: atom_id res chain seq x y z
N MET A 1 32.04 -32.14 8.00
CA MET A 1 31.73 -30.91 8.76
C MET A 1 31.51 -29.68 7.87
N SER A 2 31.47 -29.81 6.54
CA SER A 2 31.27 -28.68 5.60
C SER A 2 29.81 -28.37 5.26
N ALA A 3 28.86 -29.28 5.54
CA ALA A 3 27.46 -29.15 5.13
C ALA A 3 26.61 -28.23 6.03
N SER A 4 26.97 -28.04 7.30
CA SER A 4 26.23 -27.17 8.24
C SER A 4 26.52 -25.68 8.04
N LEU A 5 27.69 -25.35 7.46
CA LEU A 5 28.13 -23.98 7.24
C LEU A 5 27.42 -23.35 6.02
N GLY A 6 27.19 -24.14 4.97
CA GLY A 6 26.46 -23.68 3.77
C GLY A 6 24.99 -23.38 4.03
N THR A 7 24.33 -24.15 4.90
CA THR A 7 22.93 -23.92 5.29
C THR A 7 22.77 -22.69 6.17
N ALA A 8 23.72 -22.44 7.08
CA ALA A 8 23.74 -21.23 7.88
C ALA A 8 23.95 -19.98 7.01
N LEU A 9 24.87 -20.04 6.03
CA LEU A 9 25.08 -18.96 5.08
C LEU A 9 23.84 -18.66 4.23
N ALA A 10 23.15 -19.69 3.74
CA ALA A 10 21.94 -19.52 2.93
C ALA A 10 20.81 -18.85 3.72
N VAL A 11 20.61 -19.23 4.98
CA VAL A 11 19.61 -18.60 5.87
C VAL A 11 19.98 -17.14 6.16
N ILE A 12 21.26 -16.86 6.42
CA ILE A 12 21.75 -15.48 6.64
C ILE A 12 21.57 -14.64 5.37
N CYS A 13 21.88 -15.17 4.19
CA CYS A 13 21.66 -14.48 2.92
C CYS A 13 20.17 -14.21 2.65
N ILE A 14 19.28 -15.16 2.95
CA ILE A 14 17.83 -14.96 2.83
C ILE A 14 17.33 -13.89 3.81
N LEU A 15 17.80 -13.91 5.06
CA LEU A 15 17.48 -12.89 6.05
C LEU A 15 18.00 -11.50 5.63
N LEU A 16 19.20 -11.42 5.06
CA LEU A 16 19.75 -10.18 4.51
C LEU A 16 18.97 -9.68 3.29
N ILE A 17 18.51 -10.56 2.41
CA ILE A 17 17.68 -10.19 1.26
C ILE A 17 16.30 -9.69 1.74
N ILE A 18 15.70 -10.33 2.74
CA ILE A 18 14.45 -9.86 3.37
C ILE A 18 14.67 -8.48 4.02
N LEU A 19 15.81 -8.27 4.68
CA LEU A 19 16.18 -6.99 5.27
C LEU A 19 16.42 -5.91 4.20
N LEU A 20 16.98 -6.26 3.05
CA LEU A 20 17.20 -5.35 1.92
C LEU A 20 15.91 -5.00 1.19
N ILE A 21 14.98 -5.94 1.04
CA ILE A 21 13.65 -5.68 0.46
C ILE A 21 12.81 -4.84 1.43
N ALA A 22 12.91 -5.08 2.74
CA ALA A 22 12.26 -4.27 3.77
C ALA A 22 12.91 -2.88 3.92
N GLY A 23 14.23 -2.77 3.70
CA GLY A 23 14.99 -1.51 3.77
C GLY A 23 15.01 -0.69 2.47
N GLY A 24 14.63 -1.28 1.34
CA GLY A 24 14.72 -0.67 0.00
C GLY A 24 13.62 0.33 -0.35
N SER A 25 12.67 0.61 0.54
CA SER A 25 11.66 1.65 0.35
C SER A 25 11.21 2.21 1.69
N CYS A 26 12.08 3.00 2.32
CA CYS A 26 11.75 4.15 3.18
C CYS A 26 13.02 4.62 3.90
N THR A 27 13.92 5.31 3.19
CA THR A 27 14.87 6.22 3.83
C THR A 27 14.14 7.50 4.24
N ALA A 28 13.29 7.39 5.26
CA ALA A 28 12.73 8.53 6.01
C ALA A 28 12.15 8.06 7.35
N CYS A 29 12.90 7.27 8.12
CA CYS A 29 12.63 7.04 9.55
C CYS A 29 13.85 6.42 10.23
N VAL A 30 14.94 7.19 10.33
CA VAL A 30 15.97 6.92 11.33
C VAL A 30 15.66 7.80 12.54
N GLY A 31 15.09 7.18 13.56
CA GLY A 31 14.79 7.76 14.86
C GLY A 31 14.45 6.65 15.86
N SER A 32 15.36 6.41 16.80
CA SER A 32 15.46 5.23 17.66
C SER A 32 14.32 5.01 18.66
N SER A 33 14.18 3.72 19.02
CA SER A 33 13.84 3.14 20.32
C SER A 33 12.41 3.24 20.89
N ALA A 34 11.82 2.05 21.04
CA ALA A 34 10.90 1.62 22.11
C ALA A 34 9.75 2.57 22.50
N ALA A 35 8.62 2.44 21.80
CA ALA A 35 7.30 2.67 22.36
C ALA A 35 6.28 1.85 21.56
N GLY A 36 5.37 1.16 22.25
CA GLY A 36 4.31 0.39 21.61
C GLY A 36 3.54 1.26 20.62
N CYS A 37 3.25 0.73 19.45
CA CYS A 37 2.42 1.40 18.45
C CYS A 37 0.99 1.47 18.98
N SER A 38 0.70 2.50 19.78
CA SER A 38 -0.64 3.02 19.96
C SER A 38 -1.13 3.44 18.57
N VAL A 39 -2.03 2.64 18.00
CA VAL A 39 -2.92 3.07 16.93
C VAL A 39 -3.66 4.30 17.47
N PRO A 40 -3.46 5.51 16.92
CA PRO A 40 -4.24 6.65 17.37
C PRO A 40 -5.68 6.44 16.94
N SER A 41 -6.55 6.71 17.91
CA SER A 41 -7.99 6.70 17.88
C SER A 41 -8.61 7.29 16.62
N ASP A 42 -9.69 6.66 16.18
CA ASP A 42 -10.65 7.06 15.15
C ASP A 42 -11.02 8.55 15.25
N SER A 43 -10.27 9.42 14.55
CA SER A 43 -10.47 10.87 14.56
C SER A 43 -11.48 11.34 13.51
N GLY A 44 -12.21 10.42 12.86
CA GLY A 44 -13.09 10.74 11.74
C GLY A 44 -12.38 11.25 10.48
N ILE A 45 -11.04 11.39 10.49
CA ILE A 45 -10.26 11.90 9.36
C ILE A 45 -9.88 10.74 8.44
N THR A 46 -10.18 10.89 7.15
CA THR A 46 -9.84 9.97 6.07
C THR A 46 -8.35 9.62 6.07
N VAL A 47 -8.08 8.35 5.78
CA VAL A 47 -6.70 7.83 5.71
C VAL A 47 -6.14 8.10 4.32
N SER A 48 -4.99 8.75 4.26
CA SER A 48 -4.26 8.91 3.00
C SER A 48 -3.59 7.59 2.61
N THR A 49 -4.13 6.91 1.60
CA THR A 49 -3.63 5.61 1.12
C THR A 49 -2.85 5.72 -0.19
N VAL A 50 -3.03 6.83 -0.92
CA VAL A 50 -2.38 7.08 -2.21
C VAL A 50 -1.09 7.88 -2.02
N ALA A 51 0.00 7.43 -2.66
CA ALA A 51 1.25 8.18 -2.74
C ALA A 51 1.16 9.27 -3.80
N ARG A 52 1.27 10.53 -3.37
CA ARG A 52 1.15 11.71 -4.22
C ARG A 52 2.48 12.43 -4.30
N GLU A 53 2.82 12.88 -5.50
CA GLU A 53 3.93 13.80 -5.72
C GLU A 53 3.38 15.22 -5.85
N PRO A 54 4.08 16.25 -5.35
CA PRO A 54 3.65 17.63 -5.54
C PRO A 54 3.51 17.97 -7.03
N LEU A 55 2.53 18.83 -7.34
CA LEU A 55 2.33 19.33 -8.68
C LEU A 55 3.59 20.09 -9.15
N PRO A 56 4.08 19.88 -10.39
CA PRO A 56 5.27 20.56 -10.88
C PRO A 56 5.17 22.09 -10.80
N ALA A 57 6.27 22.72 -10.39
CA ALA A 57 6.36 24.18 -10.33
C ALA A 57 6.16 24.82 -11.70
N GLY A 58 5.53 25.99 -11.73
CA GLY A 58 5.28 26.78 -12.94
C GLY A 58 3.98 26.45 -13.68
N LEU A 59 3.17 25.49 -13.19
CA LEU A 59 1.82 25.25 -13.72
C LEU A 59 0.76 26.21 -13.16
N VAL A 60 0.98 26.76 -11.97
CA VAL A 60 0.08 27.72 -11.32
C VAL A 60 0.38 29.13 -11.81
N HIS A 61 -0.65 29.84 -12.29
CA HIS A 61 -0.65 31.28 -12.45
C HIS A 61 -1.11 31.91 -11.13
N GLU A 62 -0.17 32.32 -10.29
CA GLU A 62 -0.49 32.69 -8.91
C GLU A 62 -1.57 33.76 -8.79
N THR A 63 -2.60 33.45 -8.00
CA THR A 63 -3.71 34.36 -7.67
C THR A 63 -3.67 34.79 -6.20
N GLY A 64 -4.65 35.59 -5.77
CA GLY A 64 -4.93 35.76 -4.34
C GLY A 64 -5.40 34.44 -3.71
N TYR A 65 -5.65 34.43 -2.41
CA TYR A 65 -6.09 33.22 -1.70
C TYR A 65 -7.56 33.24 -1.28
N CYS A 66 -8.21 34.41 -1.26
CA CYS A 66 -9.55 34.53 -0.72
C CYS A 66 -10.36 35.69 -1.31
N THR A 67 -11.58 35.40 -1.73
CA THR A 67 -12.69 36.36 -1.87
C THR A 67 -13.64 36.16 -0.70
N ASP A 68 -13.91 37.24 0.02
CA ASP A 68 -14.77 37.22 1.20
C ASP A 68 -15.91 38.23 1.06
N GLU A 69 -17.10 37.74 0.73
CA GLU A 69 -18.32 38.55 0.63
C GLU A 69 -19.08 38.64 1.97
N LEU A 70 -18.73 37.81 2.94
CA LEU A 70 -19.38 37.74 4.25
C LEU A 70 -18.70 38.63 5.30
N GLY A 71 -17.45 39.02 5.06
CA GLY A 71 -16.65 39.84 5.96
C GLY A 71 -16.10 39.08 7.17
N TRP A 72 -15.90 37.76 7.04
CA TRP A 72 -15.33 36.90 8.08
C TRP A 72 -13.82 37.06 8.24
N ILE A 73 -13.12 37.34 7.13
CA ILE A 73 -11.66 37.35 7.09
C ILE A 73 -11.15 38.76 7.38
N SER A 74 -10.85 39.02 8.64
CA SER A 74 -10.24 40.25 9.11
C SER A 74 -8.70 40.24 8.99
N ASN A 75 -8.07 39.08 9.17
CA ASN A 75 -6.63 38.90 9.16
C ASN A 75 -6.18 37.96 8.03
N ARG A 76 -6.01 38.51 6.83
CA ARG A 76 -5.55 37.76 5.65
C ARG A 76 -4.23 37.03 5.86
N THR A 77 -3.28 37.61 6.58
CA THR A 77 -1.98 36.96 6.85
C THR A 77 -2.15 35.67 7.66
N ALA A 78 -3.08 35.65 8.62
CA ALA A 78 -3.36 34.46 9.42
C ALA A 78 -3.98 33.35 8.56
N LEU A 79 -4.95 33.69 7.70
CA LEU A 79 -5.58 32.76 6.76
C LEU A 79 -4.55 32.19 5.76
N GLU A 80 -3.83 33.09 5.10
CA GLU A 80 -2.91 32.75 4.01
C GLU A 80 -1.73 31.89 4.48
N ARG A 81 -1.38 31.91 5.77
CA ARG A 81 -0.29 31.08 6.30
C ARG A 81 -0.53 29.59 6.01
N GLY A 82 -1.71 29.08 6.35
CA GLY A 82 -2.06 27.67 6.11
C GLY A 82 -2.29 27.36 4.63
N MET A 83 -2.94 28.28 3.91
CA MET A 83 -3.18 28.12 2.47
C MET A 83 -1.88 28.11 1.65
N LYS A 84 -0.91 28.96 2.00
CA LYS A 84 0.45 28.94 1.43
C LYS A 84 1.20 27.68 1.80
N GLN A 85 1.00 27.14 2.99
CA GLN A 85 1.59 25.86 3.39
C GLN A 85 1.01 24.71 2.56
N PHE A 86 -0.30 24.72 2.30
CA PHE A 86 -0.93 23.76 1.40
C PHE A 86 -0.33 23.83 -0.01
N TYR A 87 -0.21 25.04 -0.57
CA TYR A 87 0.40 25.22 -1.88
C TYR A 87 1.85 24.74 -1.93
N ARG A 88 2.67 25.06 -0.92
CA ARG A 88 4.08 24.61 -0.85
C ARG A 88 4.22 23.10 -0.78
N ALA A 89 3.32 22.43 -0.07
CA ALA A 89 3.38 20.98 0.12
C ALA A 89 2.87 20.21 -1.11
N THR A 90 1.78 20.68 -1.71
CA THR A 90 1.05 19.97 -2.77
C THR A 90 1.36 20.47 -4.19
N GLY A 91 1.91 21.68 -4.33
CA GLY A 91 2.05 22.37 -5.61
C GLY A 91 0.72 22.89 -6.20
N VAL A 92 -0.40 22.70 -5.51
CA VAL A 92 -1.74 23.15 -5.93
C VAL A 92 -2.13 24.38 -5.13
N GLN A 93 -2.47 25.50 -5.79
CA GLN A 93 -2.87 26.71 -5.09
C GLN A 93 -4.34 26.62 -4.63
N PRO A 94 -4.63 26.66 -3.32
CA PRO A 94 -6.00 26.73 -2.85
C PRO A 94 -6.54 28.15 -2.95
N TYR A 95 -7.85 28.27 -3.18
CA TYR A 95 -8.58 29.53 -3.19
C TYR A 95 -9.88 29.37 -2.42
N LEU A 96 -10.15 30.28 -1.49
CA LEU A 96 -11.36 30.31 -0.68
C LEU A 96 -12.34 31.37 -1.22
N TYR A 97 -13.59 30.98 -1.44
CA TYR A 97 -14.66 31.90 -1.82
C TYR A 97 -15.78 31.82 -0.79
N LEU A 98 -15.92 32.85 0.05
CA LEU A 98 -16.96 32.95 1.06
C LEU A 98 -18.12 33.78 0.52
N THR A 99 -19.31 33.20 0.52
CA THR A 99 -20.51 33.89 0.00
C THR A 99 -21.77 33.55 0.79
N GLY A 100 -22.69 34.51 0.86
CA GLY A 100 -24.03 34.31 1.43
C GLY A 100 -25.12 34.18 0.38
N SER A 101 -24.76 34.21 -0.91
CA SER A 101 -25.73 34.14 -2.00
C SER A 101 -25.19 33.40 -3.22
N ILE A 102 -25.96 32.45 -3.72
CA ILE A 102 -25.68 31.74 -4.97
C ILE A 102 -26.68 32.20 -6.02
N ASN A 103 -26.21 32.91 -7.04
CA ASN A 103 -27.05 33.50 -8.09
C ASN A 103 -28.24 34.33 -7.54
N GLY A 104 -28.01 35.08 -6.46
CA GLY A 104 -29.04 35.90 -5.81
C GLY A 104 -29.96 35.14 -4.85
N SER A 105 -29.77 33.84 -4.64
CA SER A 105 -30.51 33.03 -3.68
C SER A 105 -29.74 32.83 -2.38
N ASP A 106 -30.42 32.95 -1.25
CA ASP A 106 -29.95 32.67 0.12
C ASP A 106 -30.33 31.26 0.61
N ALA A 107 -30.97 30.46 -0.24
CA ALA A 107 -31.34 29.07 0.01
C ALA A 107 -31.17 28.19 -1.25
N PRO A 108 -29.96 28.14 -1.84
CA PRO A 108 -29.70 27.36 -3.04
C PRO A 108 -29.81 25.85 -2.79
N SER A 109 -30.02 25.09 -3.87
CA SER A 109 -29.83 23.63 -3.87
C SER A 109 -28.35 23.27 -4.00
N GLN A 110 -27.99 22.03 -3.65
CA GLN A 110 -26.64 21.51 -3.88
C GLN A 110 -26.25 21.56 -5.37
N ASP A 111 -27.18 21.28 -6.27
CA ASP A 111 -26.95 21.36 -7.73
C ASP A 111 -26.70 22.81 -8.19
N ALA A 112 -27.40 23.78 -7.60
CA ALA A 112 -27.18 25.19 -7.91
C ALA A 112 -25.79 25.67 -7.41
N LEU A 113 -25.39 25.24 -6.20
CA LEU A 113 -24.04 25.51 -5.68
C LEU A 113 -22.97 24.85 -6.55
N ALA A 114 -23.18 23.60 -6.96
CA ALA A 114 -22.28 22.87 -7.85
C ALA A 114 -22.07 23.61 -9.17
N ALA A 115 -23.16 23.96 -9.86
CA ALA A 115 -23.09 24.68 -11.14
C ALA A 115 -22.45 26.07 -10.99
N TYR A 116 -22.72 26.76 -9.87
CA TYR A 116 -22.10 28.04 -9.57
C TYR A 116 -20.59 27.91 -9.35
N ALA A 117 -20.15 26.94 -8.55
CA ALA A 117 -18.73 26.73 -8.26
C ALA A 117 -17.95 26.32 -9.51
N ASP A 118 -18.51 25.45 -10.36
CA ASP A 118 -17.93 25.06 -11.65
C ASP A 118 -17.72 26.31 -12.53
N ALA A 119 -18.76 27.14 -12.73
CA ALA A 119 -18.65 28.36 -13.55
C ALA A 119 -17.71 29.42 -12.94
N LEU A 120 -17.66 29.50 -11.61
CA LEU A 120 -16.78 30.41 -10.89
C LEU A 120 -15.31 30.02 -11.04
N TYR A 121 -15.00 28.71 -11.05
CA TYR A 121 -13.65 28.23 -11.30
C TYR A 121 -13.10 28.75 -12.64
N ASP A 122 -13.85 28.55 -13.72
CA ASP A 122 -13.49 28.99 -15.07
C ASP A 122 -13.36 30.51 -15.19
N THR A 123 -14.03 31.26 -14.31
CA THR A 123 -13.94 32.72 -14.25
C THR A 123 -12.70 33.20 -13.51
N LEU A 124 -12.34 32.51 -12.41
CA LEU A 124 -11.24 32.92 -11.53
C LEU A 124 -9.88 32.46 -12.04
N PHE A 125 -9.82 31.32 -12.72
CA PHE A 125 -8.55 30.69 -13.08
C PHE A 125 -8.48 30.43 -14.58
N THR A 126 -7.30 30.69 -15.14
CA THR A 126 -6.97 30.36 -16.54
C THR A 126 -6.12 29.11 -16.66
N ASP A 127 -5.73 28.54 -15.51
CA ASP A 127 -4.94 27.32 -15.40
C ASP A 127 -5.77 26.21 -14.73
N GLU A 128 -5.21 25.01 -14.72
CA GLU A 128 -5.85 23.80 -14.20
C GLU A 128 -5.16 23.32 -12.90
N ALA A 129 -4.45 24.22 -12.22
CA ALA A 129 -3.56 23.94 -11.10
C ALA A 129 -4.07 24.52 -9.76
N HIS A 130 -5.32 24.98 -9.73
CA HIS A 130 -5.99 25.51 -8.54
C HIS A 130 -6.99 24.51 -7.92
N LEU A 131 -7.19 24.66 -6.61
CA LEU A 131 -8.27 24.07 -5.82
C LEU A 131 -9.18 25.20 -5.31
N LEU A 132 -10.43 25.25 -5.76
CA LEU A 132 -11.42 26.22 -5.29
C LEU A 132 -12.30 25.59 -4.22
N LEU A 133 -12.39 26.23 -3.06
CA LEU A 133 -13.40 25.97 -2.04
C LEU A 133 -14.41 27.11 -2.06
N VAL A 134 -15.63 26.82 -2.51
CA VAL A 134 -16.78 27.70 -2.33
C VAL A 134 -17.46 27.33 -1.03
N PHE A 135 -17.45 28.25 -0.07
CA PHE A 135 -18.08 28.08 1.22
C PHE A 135 -19.27 29.04 1.31
N PHE A 136 -20.47 28.47 1.27
CA PHE A 136 -21.73 29.20 1.35
C PHE A 136 -22.24 29.18 2.79
N GLU A 137 -22.56 30.34 3.36
CA GLU A 137 -23.31 30.41 4.61
C GLU A 137 -24.41 31.49 4.56
N SER A 138 -25.63 31.08 4.88
CA SER A 138 -26.75 32.01 5.06
C SER A 138 -27.75 31.50 6.09
N ASN A 139 -28.25 32.39 6.95
CA ASN A 139 -29.26 32.09 7.96
C ASN A 139 -28.93 30.87 8.86
N GLY A 140 -27.64 30.69 9.20
CA GLY A 140 -27.17 29.57 10.04
C GLY A 140 -27.15 28.22 9.34
N ARG A 141 -27.27 28.18 8.01
CA ARG A 141 -27.07 26.99 7.17
C ARG A 141 -25.82 27.20 6.32
N TYR A 142 -24.92 26.22 6.33
CA TYR A 142 -23.75 26.22 5.47
C TYR A 142 -23.83 25.08 4.44
N MET A 143 -23.16 25.29 3.31
CA MET A 143 -22.92 24.31 2.25
C MET A 143 -21.53 24.59 1.68
N ASP A 144 -20.80 23.56 1.29
CA ASP A 144 -19.51 23.71 0.65
C ASP A 144 -19.45 22.97 -0.70
N ARG A 145 -18.52 23.42 -1.53
CA ARG A 145 -18.21 22.76 -2.80
C ARG A 145 -16.75 22.97 -3.14
N LEU A 146 -16.05 21.86 -3.35
CA LEU A 146 -14.69 21.84 -3.88
C LEU A 146 -14.70 21.64 -5.40
N ILE A 147 -13.91 22.45 -6.12
CA ILE A 147 -13.60 22.28 -7.54
C ILE A 147 -12.09 22.19 -7.69
N VAL A 148 -11.64 21.19 -8.44
CA VAL A 148 -10.22 20.92 -8.66
C VAL A 148 -9.92 20.98 -10.15
N GLY A 149 -8.92 21.78 -10.52
CA GLY A 149 -8.42 21.81 -11.88
C GLY A 149 -7.88 20.45 -12.33
N SER A 150 -7.96 20.19 -13.63
CA SER A 150 -7.58 18.91 -14.21
C SER A 150 -6.13 18.52 -13.97
N ALA A 151 -5.18 19.47 -13.94
CA ALA A 151 -3.78 19.19 -13.61
C ALA A 151 -3.61 18.92 -12.11
N ALA A 152 -4.32 19.68 -11.26
CA ALA A 152 -4.29 19.50 -9.81
C ALA A 152 -4.85 18.15 -9.33
N LYS A 153 -5.72 17.48 -10.11
CA LYS A 153 -6.30 16.16 -9.77
C LYS A 153 -5.29 15.03 -9.58
N SER A 154 -4.05 15.16 -10.06
CA SER A 154 -3.00 14.17 -9.76
C SER A 154 -2.56 14.20 -8.29
N VAL A 155 -2.82 15.31 -7.60
CA VAL A 155 -2.49 15.51 -6.18
C VAL A 155 -3.77 15.57 -5.35
N ILE A 156 -4.76 16.33 -5.80
CA ILE A 156 -6.05 16.48 -5.13
C ILE A 156 -7.10 15.61 -5.82
N ASP A 157 -6.98 14.30 -5.61
CA ASP A 157 -7.97 13.30 -6.01
C ASP A 157 -9.14 13.23 -5.00
N ALA A 158 -10.07 12.29 -5.20
CA ALA A 158 -11.24 12.16 -4.34
C ALA A 158 -10.87 11.94 -2.86
N GLU A 159 -9.91 11.07 -2.57
CA GLU A 159 -9.45 10.82 -1.19
C GLU A 159 -8.81 12.08 -0.57
N ALA A 160 -8.08 12.87 -1.36
CA ALA A 160 -7.50 14.12 -0.89
C ALA A 160 -8.55 15.21 -0.62
N MET A 161 -9.62 15.26 -1.42
CA MET A 161 -10.76 16.14 -1.15
C MET A 161 -11.46 15.74 0.16
N ASP A 162 -11.73 14.45 0.35
CA ASP A 162 -12.35 13.93 1.57
C ASP A 162 -11.50 14.28 2.80
N ILE A 163 -10.17 14.13 2.73
CA ILE A 163 -9.25 14.55 3.81
C ILE A 163 -9.42 16.04 4.14
N LEU A 164 -9.51 16.92 3.14
CA LEU A 164 -9.67 18.35 3.37
C LEU A 164 -11.04 18.67 3.99
N LEU A 165 -12.12 18.06 3.48
CA LEU A 165 -13.46 18.20 4.02
C LEU A 165 -13.54 17.71 5.48
N ASP A 166 -12.90 16.59 5.81
CA ASP A 166 -12.88 16.08 7.17
C ASP A 166 -12.20 17.06 8.16
N TYR A 167 -11.13 17.74 7.74
CA TYR A 167 -10.51 18.79 8.55
C TYR A 167 -11.39 20.03 8.66
N LEU A 168 -12.06 20.43 7.58
CA LEU A 168 -13.04 21.53 7.61
C LEU A 168 -14.21 21.21 8.56
N ASP A 169 -14.76 20.01 8.52
CA ASP A 169 -15.84 19.58 9.41
C ASP A 169 -15.37 19.49 10.87
N THR A 170 -14.15 18.95 11.10
CA THR A 170 -13.57 18.81 12.43
C THR A 170 -13.43 20.15 13.15
N TYR A 171 -12.98 21.18 12.43
CA TYR A 171 -12.71 22.49 13.03
C TYR A 171 -13.88 23.48 12.93
N TYR A 172 -14.91 23.24 12.12
CA TYR A 172 -16.03 24.18 11.93
C TYR A 172 -16.75 24.53 13.24
N TYR A 173 -16.92 23.56 14.14
CA TYR A 173 -17.60 23.78 15.43
C TYR A 173 -16.67 24.21 16.57
N ASP A 174 -15.37 24.37 16.32
CA ASP A 174 -14.40 24.78 17.34
C ASP A 174 -14.46 26.29 17.59
N LYS A 175 -15.25 26.67 18.59
CA LYS A 175 -15.44 28.07 19.01
C LYS A 175 -14.17 28.73 19.60
N SER A 176 -13.08 27.99 19.78
CA SER A 176 -11.82 28.55 20.27
C SER A 176 -10.97 29.18 19.16
N MET A 177 -11.29 28.89 17.89
CA MET A 177 -10.59 29.40 16.72
C MET A 177 -11.29 30.62 16.11
N SER A 178 -10.51 31.54 15.54
CA SER A 178 -11.06 32.53 14.59
C SER A 178 -11.34 31.90 13.23
N ASP A 179 -12.15 32.55 12.40
CA ASP A 179 -12.47 32.05 11.05
C ASP A 179 -11.20 31.86 10.20
N GLU A 180 -10.22 32.75 10.33
CA GLU A 180 -8.93 32.61 9.64
C GLU A 180 -8.11 31.44 10.17
N GLN A 181 -8.13 31.20 11.48
CA GLN A 181 -7.46 30.05 12.09
C GLN A 181 -8.12 28.73 11.68
N TYR A 182 -9.45 28.71 11.60
CA TYR A 182 -10.23 27.59 11.14
C TYR A 182 -9.78 27.16 9.73
N PHE A 183 -9.90 28.04 8.74
CA PHE A 183 -9.51 27.71 7.37
C PHE A 183 -8.01 27.46 7.24
N SER A 184 -7.16 28.30 7.85
CA SER A 184 -5.71 28.12 7.82
C SER A 184 -5.30 26.74 8.36
N THR A 185 -5.83 26.34 9.51
CA THR A 185 -5.46 25.07 10.15
C THR A 185 -5.97 23.88 9.34
N SER A 186 -7.18 24.00 8.78
CA SER A 186 -7.77 22.95 7.93
C SER A 186 -6.91 22.69 6.68
N PHE A 187 -6.53 23.73 5.94
CA PHE A 187 -5.64 23.59 4.79
C PHE A 187 -4.24 23.09 5.20
N GLU A 188 -3.66 23.63 6.27
CA GLU A 188 -2.33 23.21 6.74
C GLU A 188 -2.29 21.71 7.08
N LYS A 189 -3.28 21.23 7.82
CA LYS A 189 -3.36 19.82 8.25
C LYS A 189 -3.78 18.87 7.14
N ALA A 190 -4.69 19.30 6.26
CA ALA A 190 -5.05 18.53 5.08
C ALA A 190 -3.82 18.28 4.20
N ALA A 191 -3.01 19.30 3.93
CA ALA A 191 -1.80 19.14 3.11
C ALA A 191 -0.80 18.14 3.70
N GLU A 192 -0.56 18.23 5.02
CA GLU A 192 0.32 17.28 5.74
C GLU A 192 -0.18 15.83 5.58
N ARG A 193 -1.49 15.62 5.72
CA ARG A 193 -2.13 14.31 5.62
C ARG A 193 -2.17 13.78 4.17
N ILE A 194 -2.53 14.62 3.20
CA ILE A 194 -2.58 14.28 1.77
C ILE A 194 -1.20 13.81 1.30
N MET A 195 -0.14 14.51 1.70
CA MET A 195 1.24 14.19 1.28
C MET A 195 1.90 13.04 2.06
N THR A 196 1.25 12.53 3.12
CA THR A 196 1.78 11.44 3.94
C THR A 196 0.99 10.15 3.74
N VAL A 197 1.64 9.12 3.20
CA VAL A 197 0.97 7.83 2.96
C VAL A 197 0.96 6.96 4.20
N HIS A 198 -0.23 6.55 4.62
CA HIS A 198 -0.40 5.53 5.65
C HIS A 198 -0.56 4.16 4.99
N ARG A 199 0.56 3.44 4.83
CA ARG A 199 0.54 2.07 4.31
C ARG A 199 0.18 1.06 5.40
N SER A 200 -0.73 0.15 5.07
CA SER A 200 -1.05 -1.01 5.90
C SER A 200 0.19 -1.90 6.09
N PRO A 201 0.52 -2.37 7.31
CA PRO A 201 1.64 -3.29 7.53
C PRO A 201 1.42 -4.70 6.97
N TRP A 202 0.18 -5.07 6.62
CA TRP A 202 -0.21 -6.44 6.27
C TRP A 202 0.54 -7.04 5.08
N PRO A 203 0.79 -6.33 3.96
CA PRO A 203 1.58 -6.88 2.85
C PRO A 203 2.98 -7.32 3.28
N ILE A 204 3.63 -6.56 4.16
CA ILE A 204 4.97 -6.89 4.69
C ILE A 204 4.89 -8.15 5.57
N VAL A 205 3.89 -8.24 6.45
CA VAL A 205 3.67 -9.41 7.32
C VAL A 205 3.41 -10.67 6.49
N LEU A 206 2.61 -10.59 5.43
CA LEU A 206 2.31 -11.72 4.53
C LEU A 206 3.56 -12.19 3.78
N ILE A 207 4.44 -11.30 3.33
CA ILE A 207 5.72 -11.66 2.69
C ILE A 207 6.61 -12.42 3.68
N ILE A 208 6.73 -11.93 4.92
CA ILE A 208 7.54 -12.59 5.96
C ILE A 208 6.96 -13.98 6.26
N PHE A 209 5.63 -14.07 6.40
CA PHE A 209 4.95 -15.35 6.65
C PHE A 209 5.17 -16.34 5.50
N GLY A 210 5.06 -15.86 4.24
CA GLY A 210 5.35 -16.64 3.05
C GLY A 210 6.79 -17.13 2.98
N ALA A 211 7.76 -16.29 3.35
CA ALA A 211 9.17 -16.66 3.41
C ALA A 211 9.44 -17.74 4.47
N ILE A 212 8.84 -17.61 5.66
CA ILE A 212 8.95 -18.62 6.73
C ILE A 212 8.37 -19.96 6.27
N LEU A 213 7.18 -19.95 5.66
CA LEU A 213 6.55 -21.14 5.07
C LEU A 213 7.46 -21.81 4.03
N LEU A 214 8.06 -21.02 3.14
CA LEU A 214 8.97 -21.52 2.12
C LEU A 214 10.22 -22.17 2.72
N VAL A 215 10.82 -21.56 3.76
CA VAL A 215 11.95 -22.15 4.48
C VAL A 215 11.57 -23.47 5.14
N ILE A 216 10.40 -23.56 5.77
CA ILE A 216 9.90 -24.81 6.38
C ILE A 216 9.72 -25.90 5.31
N LEU A 217 9.13 -25.57 4.17
CA LEU A 217 8.92 -26.52 3.07
C LEU A 217 10.26 -27.03 2.51
N LEU A 218 11.22 -26.14 2.27
CA LEU A 218 12.56 -26.52 1.82
C LEU A 218 13.27 -27.41 2.84
N PHE A 219 13.14 -27.11 4.14
CA PHE A 219 13.72 -27.92 5.21
C PHE A 219 13.10 -29.33 5.25
N VAL A 220 11.78 -29.44 5.17
CA VAL A 220 11.08 -30.73 5.15
C VAL A 220 11.44 -31.53 3.91
N TRP A 221 11.47 -30.91 2.73
CA TRP A 221 11.88 -31.55 1.49
C TRP A 221 13.32 -32.05 1.55
N TRP A 222 14.25 -31.23 2.05
CA TRP A 222 15.64 -31.62 2.20
C TRP A 222 15.82 -32.76 3.20
N LYS A 223 15.08 -32.73 4.33
CA LYS A 223 15.08 -33.82 5.31
C LYS A 223 14.59 -35.13 4.68
N LYS A 224 13.48 -35.10 3.94
CA LYS A 224 12.97 -36.28 3.22
C LYS A 224 13.95 -36.80 2.18
N HIS A 225 14.55 -35.91 1.39
CA HIS A 225 15.54 -36.28 0.39
C HIS A 225 16.81 -36.89 1.02
N LYS A 226 17.23 -36.40 2.19
CA LYS A 226 18.34 -36.98 2.97
C LYS A 226 17.98 -38.36 3.51
N GLU A 227 16.78 -38.53 4.05
CA GLU A 227 16.28 -39.81 4.55
C GLU A 227 16.19 -40.86 3.44
N GLN A 228 15.78 -40.46 2.24
CA GLN A 228 15.71 -41.36 1.08
C GLN A 228 17.09 -41.88 0.67
N LYS A 229 18.11 -41.02 0.61
CA LYS A 229 19.50 -41.44 0.36
C LYS A 229 20.04 -42.40 1.41
N ASN A 230 19.68 -42.20 2.67
CA ASN A 230 20.08 -43.13 3.75
C ASN A 230 19.40 -44.49 3.60
N ARG A 231 18.14 -44.54 3.13
CA ARG A 231 17.44 -45.80 2.86
C ARG A 231 18.02 -46.54 1.65
N GLU A 232 18.36 -45.82 0.58
CA GLU A 232 19.01 -46.39 -0.60
C GLU A 232 20.40 -46.94 -0.25
N ALA A 233 21.17 -46.24 0.59
CA ALA A 233 22.45 -46.73 1.09
C ALA A 233 22.29 -48.01 1.94
N ALA A 234 21.29 -48.07 2.82
CA ALA A 234 21.00 -49.27 3.61
C ALA A 234 20.56 -50.47 2.75
N GLN A 235 19.77 -50.23 1.70
CA GLN A 235 19.39 -51.27 0.73
C GLN A 235 20.59 -51.73 -0.11
N THR A 236 21.47 -50.81 -0.49
CA THR A 236 22.70 -51.13 -1.24
C THR A 236 23.66 -51.96 -0.38
N GLU A 237 23.84 -51.63 0.90
CA GLU A 237 24.61 -52.46 1.84
C GLU A 237 24.01 -53.85 2.04
N THR A 238 22.68 -53.95 2.06
CA THR A 238 21.98 -55.24 2.18
C THR A 238 22.22 -56.10 0.92
N ILE A 239 22.17 -55.50 -0.28
CA ILE A 239 22.46 -56.20 -1.54
C ILE A 239 23.94 -56.60 -1.63
N LEU A 240 24.87 -55.72 -1.23
CA LEU A 240 26.31 -56.00 -1.24
C LEU A 240 26.71 -57.10 -0.26
N ASN A 241 26.04 -57.20 0.89
CA ASN A 241 26.27 -58.26 1.89
C ASN A 241 25.39 -59.50 1.67
N THR A 242 24.51 -59.50 0.66
CA THR A 242 23.80 -60.71 0.26
C THR A 242 24.82 -61.64 -0.42
N PRO A 243 25.03 -62.88 0.07
CA PRO A 243 26.01 -63.79 -0.50
C PRO A 243 25.72 -64.05 -1.99
N ILE A 244 26.77 -64.05 -2.82
CA ILE A 244 26.67 -64.31 -4.27
C ILE A 244 26.01 -65.67 -4.60
N GLN A 245 26.05 -66.63 -3.68
CA GLN A 245 25.40 -67.94 -3.86
C GLN A 245 23.89 -67.84 -4.00
N THR A 246 23.22 -66.89 -3.32
CA THR A 246 21.76 -66.73 -3.42
C THR A 246 21.31 -66.26 -4.80
N PHE A 247 22.15 -65.48 -5.50
CA PHE A 247 21.88 -65.05 -6.89
C PHE A 247 22.21 -66.14 -7.90
N GLY A 248 23.30 -66.88 -7.66
CA GLY A 248 23.70 -68.01 -8.50
C GLY A 248 22.73 -69.19 -8.45
N ASP A 249 22.22 -69.54 -7.26
CA ASP A 249 21.31 -70.67 -7.08
C ASP A 249 19.92 -70.39 -7.65
N LEU A 250 19.41 -69.15 -7.54
CA LEU A 250 18.10 -68.77 -8.11
C LEU A 250 18.10 -68.74 -9.64
N GLU A 251 19.11 -68.12 -10.27
CA GLU A 251 19.20 -68.09 -11.74
C GLU A 251 19.53 -69.47 -12.32
N ALA A 252 20.38 -70.25 -11.65
CA ALA A 252 20.71 -71.61 -12.10
C ALA A 252 19.53 -72.57 -11.93
N GLU A 253 18.75 -72.47 -10.85
CA GLU A 253 17.55 -73.29 -10.63
C GLU A 253 16.42 -72.92 -11.60
N GLU A 254 16.25 -71.63 -11.94
CA GLU A 254 15.26 -71.17 -12.92
C GLU A 254 15.65 -71.55 -14.36
N LEU A 255 16.93 -71.46 -14.73
CA LEU A 255 17.43 -72.00 -16.01
C LEU A 255 17.31 -73.53 -16.08
N ALA A 256 17.68 -74.25 -15.01
CA ALA A 256 17.59 -75.71 -14.96
C ALA A 256 16.15 -76.18 -15.13
N LYS A 257 15.18 -75.54 -14.45
CA LYS A 257 13.75 -75.81 -14.68
C LYS A 257 13.33 -75.59 -16.12
N LYS A 258 13.75 -74.49 -16.76
CA LYS A 258 13.42 -74.23 -18.17
C LYS A 258 13.91 -75.32 -19.12
N TYR A 259 15.13 -75.82 -18.92
CA TYR A 259 15.70 -76.88 -19.75
C TYR A 259 15.16 -78.29 -19.42
N ASP A 260 14.78 -78.57 -18.17
CA ASP A 260 14.10 -79.82 -17.81
C ASP A 260 12.65 -79.87 -18.32
N THR A 261 11.99 -78.71 -18.40
CA THR A 261 10.65 -78.61 -19.02
C THR A 261 10.73 -78.81 -20.54
N ASP A 262 11.77 -78.29 -21.21
CA ASP A 262 11.98 -78.52 -22.65
C ASP A 262 12.38 -79.97 -22.99
N LYS A 263 13.13 -80.66 -22.11
CA LYS A 263 13.49 -82.07 -22.33
C LYS A 263 12.37 -83.07 -22.04
N SER A 264 11.28 -82.66 -21.40
CA SER A 264 10.12 -83.52 -21.15
C SER A 264 9.07 -83.47 -22.25
N ASP A 265 9.22 -82.60 -23.26
CA ASP A 265 8.31 -82.52 -24.42
C ASP A 265 8.88 -83.10 -25.73
N GLU A 266 10.13 -83.56 -25.75
CA GLU A 266 10.74 -84.18 -26.94
C GLU A 266 11.05 -85.66 -26.72
N GLY A 267 10.00 -86.47 -26.61
CA GLY A 267 10.16 -87.92 -26.70
C GLY A 267 9.01 -88.75 -26.17
N THR A 268 7.93 -88.89 -26.95
CA THR A 268 7.38 -90.22 -27.29
C THR A 268 6.35 -90.12 -28.42
N PRO A 269 6.48 -90.89 -29.51
CA PRO A 269 5.49 -90.96 -30.57
C PRO A 269 4.42 -92.04 -30.34
N LYS A 270 3.24 -91.77 -30.95
CA LYS A 270 2.18 -92.70 -31.44
C LYS A 270 1.16 -93.27 -30.44
N PRO A 271 -0.07 -93.66 -30.88
CA PRO A 271 -0.45 -94.23 -32.19
C PRO A 271 -0.98 -93.27 -33.26
#